data_AF-A0A2V8MKG2-F1
#
_entry.id   AF-A0A2V8MKG2-F1
#
_cell.length_a   1.000
_cell.length_b   1.000
_cell.length_c   1.000
_cell.angle_alpha   90.00
_cell.angle_beta   90.00
_cell.angle_gamma   90.00
#
_symmetry.space_group_name_H-M   'P 1'
#
loop_
_entity.id
_entity.type
_entity.pdbx_description
1 polymer ?
#
loop_
_entity_poly.entity_id
_entity_poly.type
_entity_poly.pdbx_seq_one_letter_code
_entity_poly.pdbx_strand_id
1 'polypeptide(L)'
;MKYVSLYAQDSWQLMPRFTLSYGLRWSPVFPLEDYRRPVPNVSNFYIDRYRQGLRSTVFVNAPPGFVYSGDPQLVQYNNGADPKKPRADLWNTYWKDFGPRVGFAWDVQGNGRTSVRASYGLN
;
A
#
# COMPACT_ATOMS: atom_id res chain seq x y z
N MET A 1 10.08 9.54 3.04
CA MET A 1 9.24 8.47 2.46
C MET A 1 9.29 8.64 0.94
N LYS A 2 9.63 7.59 0.19
CA LYS A 2 9.67 7.66 -1.28
C LYS A 2 8.23 7.56 -1.81
N TYR A 3 7.90 8.33 -2.83
CA TYR A 3 6.56 8.33 -3.45
C TYR A 3 6.68 8.51 -4.95
N VAL A 4 5.97 7.69 -5.72
CA VAL A 4 5.83 7.80 -7.17
C VAL A 4 4.37 7.50 -7.50
N SER A 5 3.77 8.34 -8.33
CA SER A 5 2.44 8.09 -8.88
C SER A 5 2.44 8.46 -10.37
N LEU A 6 2.01 7.52 -11.20
CA LEU A 6 1.79 7.71 -12.63
C LEU A 6 0.29 7.76 -12.91
N TYR A 7 -0.10 8.59 -13.88
CA TYR A 7 -1.49 8.77 -14.27
C TYR A 7 -1.62 8.89 -15.78
N ALA A 8 -2.62 8.21 -16.32
CA ALA A 8 -3.06 8.37 -17.70
C ALA A 8 -4.59 8.36 -17.76
N GLN A 9 -5.17 9.25 -18.57
CA GLN A 9 -6.59 9.31 -18.83
C GLN A 9 -6.84 9.76 -20.25
N ASP A 10 -7.89 9.22 -20.86
CA ASP A 10 -8.38 9.62 -22.17
C ASP A 10 -9.92 9.72 -22.18
N SER A 11 -10.46 10.37 -23.20
CA SER A 11 -11.89 10.44 -23.47
C SER A 11 -12.14 10.28 -24.96
N TRP A 12 -12.84 9.21 -25.30
CA TRP A 12 -13.09 8.82 -26.67
C TRP A 12 -14.58 8.87 -26.98
N GLN A 13 -14.93 9.62 -28.02
CA GLN A 13 -16.25 9.57 -28.63
C GLN A 13 -16.40 8.26 -29.43
N LEU A 14 -16.79 7.20 -28.73
CA LEU A 14 -16.99 5.86 -29.30
C LEU A 14 -18.10 5.84 -30.36
N MET A 15 -19.13 6.67 -30.18
CA MET A 15 -20.24 6.84 -31.13
C MET A 15 -20.62 8.32 -31.23
N PRO A 16 -21.29 8.80 -32.29
CA PRO A 16 -21.63 10.22 -32.46
C PRO A 16 -22.33 10.85 -31.25
N ARG A 17 -23.01 10.03 -30.43
CA ARG A 17 -23.79 10.45 -29.27
C ARG A 17 -23.27 9.89 -27.94
N PHE A 18 -22.19 9.09 -27.95
CA PHE A 18 -21.68 8.41 -26.77
C PHE A 18 -20.17 8.63 -26.63
N THR A 19 -19.79 9.20 -25.50
CA THR A 19 -18.40 9.42 -25.12
C THR A 19 -18.08 8.57 -23.91
N LEU A 20 -16.98 7.81 -23.98
CA LEU A 20 -16.41 7.06 -22.87
C LEU A 20 -15.18 7.80 -22.37
N SER A 21 -15.09 8.00 -21.07
CA SER A 21 -13.89 8.49 -20.38
C SER A 21 -13.30 7.34 -19.57
N TYR A 22 -11.99 7.15 -19.66
CA TYR A 22 -11.31 6.08 -18.94
C TYR A 22 -9.92 6.55 -18.50
N GLY A 23 -9.47 6.08 -17.34
CA GLY A 23 -8.17 6.45 -16.79
C GLY A 23 -7.67 5.46 -15.75
N LEU A 24 -6.37 5.50 -15.51
CA LEU A 24 -5.69 4.64 -14.56
C LEU A 24 -4.61 5.44 -13.83
N ARG A 25 -4.66 5.40 -12.50
CA ARG A 25 -3.55 5.78 -11.63
C ARG A 25 -2.80 4.53 -11.19
N TRP A 26 -1.47 4.59 -11.19
CA TRP A 26 -0.61 3.59 -10.54
C TRP A 26 0.32 4.27 -9.55
N SER A 27 0.29 3.84 -8.29
CA SER A 27 0.98 4.54 -7.20
C SER A 27 1.57 3.55 -6.20
N PRO A 28 2.68 2.87 -6.54
CA PRO A 28 3.25 1.85 -5.66
C PRO A 28 3.56 2.41 -4.27
N VAL A 29 3.21 1.63 -3.24
CA VAL A 29 3.50 1.98 -1.85
C VAL A 29 4.87 1.41 -1.50
N PHE A 30 5.87 2.29 -1.43
CA PHE A 30 7.23 1.91 -1.03
C PHE A 30 7.34 1.69 0.48
N PRO A 31 8.29 0.85 0.93
CA PRO A 31 8.59 0.70 2.34
C PRO A 31 8.94 2.04 2.99
N LEU A 32 8.51 2.21 4.23
CA LEU A 32 9.22 3.10 5.15
C LEU A 32 10.50 2.39 5.56
N GLU A 33 11.61 3.05 5.29
CA GLU A 33 12.93 2.62 5.69
C GLU A 33 13.19 3.14 7.11
N ASP A 34 13.47 2.23 8.05
CA ASP A 34 14.02 2.58 9.35
C ASP A 34 15.55 2.62 9.27
N TYR A 35 16.11 3.76 9.65
CA TYR A 35 17.54 4.03 9.66
C TYR A 35 18.17 3.78 11.04
N ARG A 36 17.37 3.47 12.07
CA ARG A 36 17.85 3.17 13.42
C ARG A 36 18.24 1.70 13.53
N ARG A 37 19.55 1.45 13.68
CA ARG A 37 20.15 0.13 13.92
C ARG A 37 20.90 0.16 15.27
N PRO A 38 21.03 -0.97 16.00
CA PRO A 38 20.71 -2.34 15.58
C PRO A 38 19.23 -2.71 15.66
N VAL A 39 18.39 -1.96 16.38
CA VAL A 39 16.98 -2.32 16.55
C VAL A 39 16.03 -1.31 15.91
N PRO A 40 15.47 -1.63 14.73
CA PRO A 40 14.32 -0.93 14.16
C PRO A 40 13.17 -0.79 15.16
N ASN A 41 12.38 0.27 15.03
CA ASN A 41 11.12 0.50 15.76
C ASN A 41 9.99 -0.46 15.31
N VAL A 42 10.30 -1.73 15.04
CA VAL A 42 9.29 -2.76 14.78
C VAL A 42 9.08 -3.53 16.07
N SER A 43 8.03 -3.17 16.81
CA SER A 43 7.55 -3.97 17.93
C SER A 43 6.22 -4.60 17.53
N ASN A 44 6.19 -5.92 17.44
CA ASN A 44 4.95 -6.66 17.31
C ASN A 44 4.64 -7.33 18.65
N PHE A 45 3.47 -7.02 19.21
CA PHE A 45 2.93 -7.76 20.34
C PHE A 45 2.07 -8.90 19.83
N TYR A 46 2.36 -10.12 20.30
CA TYR A 46 1.53 -11.29 20.04
C TYR A 46 1.05 -11.91 21.35
N ILE A 47 -0.26 -12.04 21.50
CA ILE A 47 -0.88 -12.58 22.72
C ILE A 47 -0.45 -14.02 22.99
N ASP A 48 -0.26 -14.84 21.96
CA ASP A 48 0.18 -16.23 22.13
C ASP A 48 1.61 -16.30 22.69
N ARG A 49 2.47 -15.38 22.25
CA ARG A 49 3.86 -15.26 22.77
C ARG A 49 3.88 -14.75 24.20
N TYR A 50 2.98 -13.81 24.53
CA TYR A 50 2.79 -13.34 25.90
C TYR A 50 2.39 -14.50 26.83
N ARG A 51 1.39 -15.30 26.43
CA ARG A 51 0.93 -16.49 27.17
C ARG A 51 2.02 -17.55 27.32
N GLN A 52 2.91 -17.67 26.35
CA GLN A 52 4.09 -18.54 26.41
C GLN A 52 5.26 -17.96 27.23
N GLY A 53 5.13 -16.74 27.75
CA GLY A 53 6.19 -16.09 28.53
C GLY A 53 7.43 -15.70 27.70
N LEU A 54 7.32 -15.70 26.37
CA LEU A 54 8.44 -15.40 25.48
C LEU A 54 8.85 -13.94 25.65
N ARG A 55 10.13 -13.72 25.97
CA ARG A 55 10.74 -12.40 26.10
C ARG A 55 11.79 -12.19 25.01
N SER A 56 11.95 -10.93 24.62
CA SER A 56 13.04 -10.53 23.75
C SER A 56 14.40 -10.83 24.38
N THR A 57 15.31 -11.33 23.56
CA THR A 57 16.74 -11.50 23.87
C THR A 57 17.55 -10.23 23.60
N VAL A 58 17.03 -9.35 22.73
CA VAL A 58 17.65 -8.06 22.40
C VAL A 58 17.31 -7.00 23.45
N PHE A 59 16.07 -6.98 23.96
CA PHE A 59 15.66 -6.11 25.07
C PHE A 59 15.20 -6.93 26.27
N VAL A 60 16.14 -7.21 27.16
CA VAL A 60 15.93 -8.06 28.35
C VAL A 60 14.84 -7.55 29.30
N ASN A 61 14.60 -6.22 29.33
CA ASN A 61 13.60 -5.59 30.18
C ASN A 61 12.21 -5.48 29.49
N ALA A 62 12.06 -5.98 28.26
CA ALA A 62 10.78 -5.95 27.58
C ALA A 62 9.78 -6.90 28.25
N PRO A 63 8.48 -6.50 28.36
CA PRO A 63 7.44 -7.43 28.80
C PRO A 63 7.36 -8.65 27.86
N PRO A 64 6.88 -9.81 28.36
CA PRO A 64 6.60 -10.96 27.50
C PRO A 64 5.70 -10.58 26.31
N GLY A 65 5.81 -11.31 25.21
CA GLY A 65 5.00 -11.11 24.01
C GLY A 65 5.51 -10.03 23.05
N PHE A 66 6.46 -9.19 23.47
CA PHE A 66 7.21 -8.30 22.57
C PHE A 66 8.43 -9.01 22.00
N VAL A 67 8.59 -8.89 20.69
CA VAL A 67 9.79 -9.31 19.97
C VAL A 67 10.30 -8.14 19.12
N TYR A 68 11.62 -8.09 18.95
CA TYR A 68 12.31 -7.03 18.23
C TYR A 68 13.25 -7.62 17.19
N SER A 69 13.62 -6.82 16.19
CA SER A 69 14.57 -7.24 15.15
C SER A 69 15.87 -7.73 15.78
N GLY A 70 16.27 -8.96 15.42
CA GLY A 70 17.39 -9.68 16.03
C GLY A 70 16.96 -10.83 16.95
N ASP A 71 15.72 -10.84 17.44
CA ASP A 71 15.19 -12.00 18.16
C ASP A 71 14.96 -13.17 17.19
N PRO A 72 15.37 -14.41 17.55
CA PRO A 72 15.17 -15.60 16.71
C PRO A 72 13.69 -15.87 16.35
N GLN A 73 12.77 -15.34 17.15
CA GLN A 73 11.32 -15.57 17.05
C GLN A 73 10.62 -14.52 16.16
N LEU A 74 11.32 -13.46 15.73
CA LEU A 74 10.75 -12.46 14.84
C LEU A 74 10.95 -12.89 13.39
N VAL A 75 9.92 -13.54 12.83
CA VAL A 75 9.82 -13.78 11.39
C VAL A 75 9.26 -12.52 10.75
N GLN A 76 10.13 -11.68 10.17
CA GLN A 76 9.66 -10.64 9.25
C GLN A 76 9.77 -11.17 7.81
N TYR A 77 8.70 -11.01 7.04
CA TYR A 77 8.66 -11.38 5.62
C TYR A 77 9.28 -10.32 4.70
N ASN A 78 9.96 -9.33 5.27
CA ASN A 78 10.73 -8.28 4.61
C ASN A 78 12.18 -8.30 5.14
N ASN A 79 13.01 -7.38 4.68
CA ASN A 79 14.42 -7.32 5.08
C ASN A 79 14.65 -6.72 6.48
N GLY A 80 13.61 -6.34 7.21
CA GLY A 80 13.74 -5.61 8.48
C GLY A 80 14.25 -6.48 9.65
N ALA A 81 14.19 -7.81 9.50
CA ALA A 81 14.81 -8.76 10.42
C ALA A 81 16.27 -9.13 10.06
N ASP A 82 16.80 -8.71 8.91
CA ASP A 82 18.18 -8.99 8.52
C ASP A 82 19.14 -8.00 9.22
N PRO A 83 19.97 -8.46 10.18
CA PRO A 83 20.89 -7.59 10.92
C PRO A 83 22.07 -7.13 10.05
N LYS A 84 22.32 -7.75 8.89
CA LYS A 84 23.46 -7.42 8.01
C LYS A 84 23.17 -6.23 7.08
N LYS A 85 21.91 -5.81 6.94
CA LYS A 85 21.53 -4.70 6.07
C LYS A 85 21.53 -3.37 6.83
N PRO A 86 22.07 -2.28 6.25
CA PRO A 86 22.17 -0.98 6.95
C PRO A 86 20.81 -0.31 7.20
N ARG A 87 19.74 -0.74 6.52
CA ARG A 87 18.37 -0.20 6.63
C ARG A 87 17.37 -1.34 6.72
N ALA A 88 16.29 -1.12 7.47
CA ALA A 88 15.19 -2.07 7.62
C ALA A 88 13.93 -1.53 6.93
N ASP A 89 13.40 -2.26 5.96
CA ASP A 89 12.11 -1.97 5.37
C ASP A 89 11.02 -2.48 6.32
N LEU A 90 10.10 -1.60 6.72
CA LEU A 90 9.03 -1.95 7.66
C LEU A 90 7.91 -2.79 7.01
N TRP A 91 7.80 -2.76 5.67
CA TRP A 91 6.90 -3.60 4.87
C TRP A 91 7.53 -3.87 3.49
N ASN A 92 6.93 -4.74 2.68
CA ASN A 92 7.37 -4.95 1.30
C ASN A 92 6.72 -3.92 0.37
N THR A 93 7.39 -3.54 -0.72
CA THR A 93 6.80 -2.67 -1.74
C THR A 93 5.49 -3.26 -2.26
N TYR A 94 4.39 -2.51 -2.17
CA TYR A 94 3.10 -2.89 -2.72
C TYR A 94 2.92 -2.26 -4.10
N TRP A 95 3.07 -3.09 -5.12
CA TRP A 95 3.04 -2.66 -6.52
C TRP A 95 1.63 -2.58 -7.13
N LYS A 96 0.61 -3.06 -6.42
CA LYS A 96 -0.75 -3.24 -6.96
C LYS A 96 -1.72 -2.14 -6.51
N ASP A 97 -1.21 -0.97 -6.12
CA ASP A 97 -2.03 0.20 -5.85
C ASP A 97 -2.44 0.84 -7.18
N PHE A 98 -3.56 0.36 -7.72
CA PHE A 98 -4.16 0.83 -8.95
C PHE A 98 -5.48 1.55 -8.63
N GLY A 99 -5.61 2.77 -9.16
CA GLY A 99 -6.84 3.55 -9.08
C GLY A 99 -7.50 3.69 -10.45
N PRO A 100 -8.28 2.69 -10.90
CA PRO A 100 -9.02 2.76 -12.16
C PRO A 100 -10.17 3.77 -12.07
N ARG A 101 -10.44 4.44 -13.19
CA ARG A 101 -11.50 5.43 -13.35
C ARG A 101 -12.21 5.19 -14.68
N VAL A 102 -13.53 5.23 -14.65
CA VAL A 102 -14.36 5.06 -15.85
C VAL A 102 -15.57 5.97 -15.75
N GLY A 103 -16.00 6.53 -16.87
CA GLY A 103 -17.23 7.29 -16.97
C GLY A 103 -17.73 7.32 -18.38
N PHE A 104 -18.98 7.75 -18.54
CA PHE A 104 -19.57 7.94 -19.86
C PHE A 104 -20.46 9.17 -19.89
N ALA A 105 -20.68 9.67 -21.09
CA ALA A 105 -21.67 10.67 -21.41
C ALA A 105 -22.46 10.24 -22.65
N TRP A 106 -23.78 10.39 -22.61
CA TRP A 106 -24.67 10.00 -23.68
C TRP A 106 -25.71 11.09 -23.95
N ASP A 107 -25.85 11.51 -25.20
CA ASP A 107 -26.97 12.34 -25.67
C ASP A 107 -28.16 11.44 -26.03
N VAL A 108 -29.22 11.50 -25.21
CA VAL A 108 -30.39 10.62 -25.26
C VAL A 108 -31.25 10.83 -26.50
N GLN A 109 -31.28 12.05 -27.05
CA GLN A 109 -32.10 12.37 -28.22
C GLN A 109 -31.26 12.70 -29.47
N GLY A 110 -29.96 12.94 -29.32
CA GLY A 110 -29.07 13.30 -30.44
C GLY A 110 -29.21 14.76 -30.88
N ASN A 111 -29.94 15.56 -30.11
CA ASN A 111 -30.20 16.98 -30.37
C ASN A 111 -29.47 17.90 -29.38
N GLY A 112 -28.60 17.34 -28.54
CA GLY A 112 -27.85 18.06 -27.51
C GLY A 112 -28.68 18.56 -26.32
N ARG A 113 -30.00 18.29 -26.27
CA ARG A 113 -30.91 18.85 -25.25
C ARG A 113 -31.08 17.98 -24.02
N THR A 114 -30.66 16.71 -24.08
CA THR A 114 -30.78 15.78 -22.95
C THR A 114 -29.57 14.87 -22.90
N SER A 115 -28.80 14.96 -21.81
CA SER A 115 -27.62 14.12 -21.61
C SER A 115 -27.67 13.33 -20.31
N VAL A 116 -27.27 12.06 -20.36
CA VAL A 116 -27.01 11.22 -19.17
C VAL A 116 -25.51 11.07 -19.02
N ARG A 117 -25.01 11.25 -17.80
CA ARG A 117 -23.59 11.14 -17.48
C ARG A 117 -23.43 10.37 -16.18
N ALA A 118 -22.45 9.47 -16.13
CA ALA A 118 -22.08 8.78 -14.91
C ALA A 118 -20.58 8.48 -14.90
N SER A 119 -20.01 8.38 -13.70
CA SER A 119 -18.60 8.07 -13.52
C SER A 119 -18.37 7.33 -12.20
N TYR A 120 -17.34 6.49 -12.19
CA TYR A 120 -16.85 5.76 -11.03
C TYR A 120 -15.32 5.79 -10.98
N GLY A 121 -14.78 5.83 -9.77
CA GLY A 121 -13.35 5.75 -9.53
C GLY A 121 -13.06 5.00 -8.25
N LEU A 122 -12.07 4.11 -8.29
CA LEU A 122 -11.54 3.44 -7.12
C LEU A 122 -10.22 4.13 -6.71
N ASN A 123 -10.03 4.33 -5.41
CA ASN A 123 -8.79 4.87 -4.84
C ASN A 123 -8.20 3.92 -3.81
#